data_AF-A0A847GHL3-F1
#
_entry.id   AF-A0A847GHL3-F1
#
_cell.length_a   1.000
_cell.length_b   1.000
_cell.length_c   1.000
_cell.angle_alpha   90.00
_cell.angle_beta   90.00
_cell.angle_gamma   90.00
#
_symmetry.space_group_name_H-M   'P 1'
#
loop_
_entity.id
_entity.type
_entity.pdbx_description
1 polymer ?
#
loop_
_entity_poly.entity_id
_entity_poly.type
_entity_poly.pdbx_seq_one_letter_code
_entity_poly.pdbx_strand_id
1 'polypeptide(L)' 'MKVHDFAWQVCERTMELLEQHQHYKIADAHRKEVHATILKEVDTIIKKASEPKKDKK' A
#
# COMPACT_ATOMS: atom_id res chain seq x y z
N MET A 1 -12.44 1.89 -11.15
CA MET A 1 -11.32 2.33 -10.29
C MET A 1 -10.09 1.55 -10.71
N LYS A 2 -8.95 2.21 -11.00
CA LYS A 2 -7.71 1.50 -11.37
C LYS A 2 -7.11 0.89 -10.09
N VAL A 3 -6.34 -0.19 -10.21
CA VAL A 3 -5.73 -0.86 -9.06
C VAL A 3 -4.80 0.06 -8.26
N HIS A 4 -4.18 1.03 -8.93
CA HIS A 4 -3.36 2.06 -8.30
C HIS A 4 -4.19 3.02 -7.44
N ASP A 5 -5.38 3.42 -7.92
CA ASP A 5 -6.31 4.27 -7.16
C ASP A 5 -6.80 3.55 -5.89
N PHE A 6 -7.07 2.24 -6.02
CA PHE A 6 -7.45 1.41 -4.88
C PHE A 6 -6.33 1.30 -3.85
N ALA A 7 -5.10 1.00 -4.29
CA ALA A 7 -3.94 0.90 -3.41
C ALA A 7 -3.68 2.22 -2.67
N TRP A 8 -3.87 3.36 -3.35
CA TRP A 8 -3.79 4.68 -2.73
C TRP A 8 -4.83 4.87 -1.62
N GLN A 9 -6.11 4.55 -1.89
CA GLN A 9 -7.18 4.66 -0.88
C GLN A 9 -6.95 3.76 0.34
N VAL A 10 -6.47 2.53 0.13
CA VAL A 10 -6.11 1.62 1.21
C VAL A 10 -4.96 2.20 2.05
N CYS A 11 -3.98 2.83 1.41
CA CYS A 11 -2.86 3.45 2.10
C CYS A 11 -3.31 4.63 2.97
N GLU A 12 -4.12 5.55 2.42
CA GLU A 12 -4.70 6.65 3.19
C GLU A 12 -5.49 6.16 4.38
N ARG A 13 -6.38 5.19 4.17
CA ARG A 13 -7.20 4.64 5.25
C ARG A 13 -6.35 3.98 6.33
N THR A 14 -5.25 3.33 5.95
CA THR A 14 -4.31 2.73 6.90
C THR A 14 -3.65 3.80 7.75
N MET A 15 -3.20 4.91 7.14
CA MET A 15 -2.60 6.01 7.87
C MET A 15 -3.60 6.66 8.84
N GLU A 16 -4.85 6.88 8.43
CA GLU A 16 -5.91 7.35 9.33
C GLU A 16 -6.11 6.43 10.54
N LEU A 17 -6.18 5.12 10.30
CA LEU A 17 -6.35 4.13 11.37
C LEU A 17 -5.16 4.16 12.34
N LEU A 18 -3.93 4.25 11.82
CA LEU A 18 -2.73 4.35 12.65
C LEU A 18 -2.75 5.58 13.55
N GLU A 19 -3.11 6.75 13.00
CA GLU A 19 -3.24 7.97 13.82
C GLU A 19 -4.32 7.83 14.90
N GLN A 20 -5.46 7.20 14.57
CA GLN A 20 -6.54 6.95 15.53
C GLN A 20 -6.11 6.02 16.66
N HIS A 21 -5.38 4.95 16.34
CA HIS A 21 -4.96 3.94 17.32
C HIS A 21 -3.75 4.36 18.16
N GLN A 22 -2.84 5.15 17.61
CA GLN A 22 -1.56 5.49 18.23
C GLN A 22 -1.51 6.94 18.74
N HIS A 23 -2.59 7.71 18.54
CA HIS A 23 -2.75 9.09 19.00
C HIS A 23 -1.60 10.04 18.61
N TYR A 24 -0.91 9.76 17.50
CA TYR A 24 0.08 10.66 16.91
C TYR A 24 -0.34 11.02 15.48
N LYS A 25 0.14 12.17 15.00
CA LYS A 25 -0.08 12.61 13.62
C LYS A 25 1.10 12.19 12.74
N ILE A 26 0.81 11.51 11.65
CA ILE A 26 1.77 11.21 10.60
C ILE A 26 2.00 12.50 9.80
N ALA A 27 3.26 12.94 9.73
CA ALA A 27 3.62 14.12 8.96
C ALA A 27 3.29 13.95 7.47
N ASP A 28 2.77 14.99 6.83
CA ASP A 28 2.34 14.94 5.43
C ASP A 28 3.46 14.52 4.46
N ALA A 29 4.71 14.88 4.77
CA ALA A 29 5.87 14.44 4.00
C ALA A 29 6.02 12.91 4.02
N HIS A 30 5.82 12.30 5.18
CA HIS A 30 5.88 10.85 5.36
C HIS A 30 4.73 10.16 4.64
N ARG A 31 3.52 10.74 4.68
CA ARG A 31 2.37 10.23 3.91
C ARG A 31 2.66 10.14 2.41
N LYS A 32 3.23 11.21 1.85
CA LYS A 32 3.60 11.28 0.43
C LYS A 32 4.66 10.26 0.05
N GLU A 33 5.67 10.08 0.91
CA GLU A 33 6.74 9.09 0.70
C GLU A 33 6.18 7.66 0.67
N VAL A 34 5.32 7.32 1.64
CA VAL A 34 4.66 6.01 1.69
C VAL A 34 3.78 5.78 0.47
N HIS A 35 2.99 6.77 0.04
CA HIS A 35 2.21 6.68 -1.20
C HIS A 35 3.05 6.41 -2.43
N ALA A 36 4.13 7.17 -2.63
CA ALA A 36 5.03 6.99 -3.77
C ALA A 36 5.66 5.59 -3.78
N THR A 37 6.02 5.08 -2.60
CA THR A 37 6.60 3.75 -2.42
C THR A 37 5.59 2.66 -2.77
N ILE A 38 4.38 2.72 -2.22
CA ILE A 38 3.28 1.77 -2.52
C ILE A 38 2.97 1.75 -4.01
N LEU A 39 2.82 2.92 -4.64
CA LEU A 39 2.52 3.00 -6.08
C LEU A 39 3.64 2.41 -6.95
N LYS A 40 4.90 2.55 -6.55
CA LYS A 40 6.04 1.94 -7.27
C LYS A 40 6.06 0.42 -7.13
N GLU A 41 5.62 -0.10 -5.99
CA GLU A 41 5.70 -1.53 -5.67
C GLU A 41 4.44 -2.31 -6.06
N VAL A 42 3.29 -1.64 -6.23
CA VAL A 42 1.98 -2.29 -6.43
C VAL A 42 2.00 -3.28 -7.59
N ASP A 43 2.61 -2.92 -8.71
CA ASP A 43 2.71 -3.79 -9.89
C ASP A 43 3.57 -5.02 -9.61
N THR A 44 4.64 -4.87 -8.83
CA THR A 44 5.50 -5.98 -8.44
C THR A 44 4.76 -6.93 -7.51
N ILE A 45 3.97 -6.40 -6.57
CA ILE A 45 3.13 -7.19 -5.66
C ILE A 45 2.06 -7.96 -6.46
N ILE A 46 1.37 -7.29 -7.38
CA ILE A 46 0.35 -7.92 -8.24
C ILE A 46 0.98 -9.03 -9.08
N LYS A 47 2.13 -8.78 -9.69
CA LYS A 47 2.85 -9.77 -10.50
C LYS A 47 3.20 -11.00 -9.66
N LYS A 48 3.81 -10.81 -8.49
CA LYS A 48 4.14 -11.92 -7.56
C LYS A 48 2.89 -12.69 -7.12
N ALA A 49 1.78 -12.00 -6.87
CA ALA A 49 0.53 -12.64 -6.45
C ALA A 49 -0.13 -13.44 -7.59
N SER A 50 0.11 -13.03 -8.84
CA SER A 50 -0.46 -13.68 -10.04
C SER A 50 0.41 -14.82 -10.58
N GLU A 51 1.64 -14.98 -10.10
CA GLU A 51 2.50 -16.10 -10.49
C GLU A 51 1.92 -17.42 -9.92
N PRO A 52 1.69 -18.45 -10.77
CA PRO A 52 1.19 -19.73 -10.29
C PRO A 52 2.24 -20.31 -9.33
N LYS A 53 1.80 -20.69 -8.12
CA LYS A 53 2.65 -21.40 -7.17
C LYS A 53 3.21 -22.63 -7.88
N LYS A 54 4.52 -22.65 -8.11
CA LYS A 54 5.20 -23.89 -8.49
C LYS A 54 5.13 -24.79 -7.27
N ASP A 55 4.08 -25.61 -7.20
CA ASP A 55 4.04 -26.75 -6.29
C ASP A 55 5.31 -27.57 -6.57
N LYS A 56 6.22 -27.56 -5.59
CA LYS A 56 7.41 -28.39 -5.62
C LYS A 56 6.91 -29.83 -5.53
N LYS A 57 6.85 -30.49 -6.68
CA LYS A 57 6.61 -31.93 -6.79
C LYS A 57 7.92 -32.68 -6.53
#